data_AF-A0AA37QHP4-F1
#
_entry.id   AF-A0AA37QHP4-F1
#
_cell.length_a   1.000
_cell.length_b   1.000
_cell.length_c   1.000
_cell.angle_alpha   90.00
_cell.angle_beta   90.00
_cell.angle_gamma   90.00
#
_symmetry.space_group_name_H-M   'P 1'
#
loop_
_entity.id
_entity.type
_entity.pdbx_description
1 polymer ?
#
loop_
_entity_poly.entity_id
_entity_poly.type
_entity_poly.pdbx_seq_one_letter_code
_entity_poly.pdbx_strand_id
1 'polypeptide(L)'
;MRKWLKNNKHIKVITRDRASAYAKVIAEELPDAMQVADRFHLHQNLLEAIKKALNHELPATIKIPHNDEPEESRETDKKIAQDVDNSSNYSEKRYKMICQIQQLLKEGCSYREIARRMGVGRNTIAKYRTGEPRELSMYGIHQSKLDIYHDFILECLYSGKSKSKTVKAVYAKGYTGSKSNAFDYLVKIEQREGKAFELQPYIRTQTEALKYRTGSKGKSADYITREGVFRHMWMDIKLTDLHKCYIYSHFPNLWELYACIREFRNVFNANSARTVRLF
;
A
#
# COMPACT_ATOMS: atom_id res chain seq x y z
N MET A 1 17.65 21.77 -35.14
CA MET A 1 19.01 21.28 -34.83
C MET A 1 19.93 21.25 -36.05
N ARG A 2 19.66 20.46 -37.11
CA ARG A 2 20.53 20.34 -38.30
C ARG A 2 20.96 21.68 -38.92
N LYS A 3 20.01 22.56 -39.24
CA LYS A 3 20.30 23.92 -39.77
C LYS A 3 21.17 24.76 -38.83
N TRP A 4 21.02 24.60 -37.52
CA TRP A 4 21.82 25.32 -36.54
C TRP A 4 23.25 24.79 -36.50
N LEU A 5 23.46 23.47 -36.52
CA LEU A 5 24.80 22.87 -36.58
C LEU A 5 25.56 23.27 -37.86
N LYS A 6 24.87 23.35 -39.01
CA LYS A 6 25.45 23.85 -40.27
C LYS A 6 26.09 25.23 -40.12
N ASN A 7 25.44 26.11 -39.35
CA ASN A 7 25.88 27.49 -39.19
C ASN A 7 26.90 27.66 -38.04
N ASN A 8 27.17 26.62 -37.25
CA ASN A 8 28.00 26.70 -36.05
C ASN A 8 29.19 25.73 -36.13
N LYS A 9 29.99 25.83 -37.21
CA LYS A 9 31.17 24.99 -37.47
C LYS A 9 32.33 25.18 -36.50
N HIS A 10 32.31 26.22 -35.68
CA HIS A 10 33.34 26.51 -34.67
C HIS A 10 33.26 25.56 -33.46
N ILE A 11 32.17 24.80 -33.32
CA ILE A 11 31.96 23.86 -32.22
C ILE A 11 32.91 22.66 -32.39
N LYS A 12 33.79 22.45 -31.39
CA LYS A 12 34.76 21.34 -31.38
C LYS A 12 34.34 20.15 -30.53
N VAL A 13 33.37 20.34 -29.63
CA VAL A 13 32.92 19.31 -28.67
C VAL A 13 31.41 19.40 -28.49
N ILE A 14 30.71 18.27 -28.59
CA ILE A 14 29.27 18.18 -28.38
C ILE A 14 28.96 17.07 -27.38
N THR A 15 28.26 17.42 -26.31
CA THR A 15 27.66 16.47 -25.38
C THR A 15 26.28 16.06 -25.87
N ARG A 16 26.01 14.75 -25.94
CA ARG A 16 24.71 14.22 -26.37
C ARG A 16 24.29 12.96 -25.62
N ASP A 17 23.02 12.63 -25.73
CA ASP A 17 22.51 11.31 -25.38
C ASP A 17 23.06 10.23 -26.34
N ARG A 18 22.84 8.95 -26.03
CA ARG A 18 23.32 7.83 -26.86
C ARG A 18 22.44 7.55 -28.09
N ALA A 19 21.44 8.39 -28.40
CA ALA A 19 20.55 8.11 -29.53
C ALA A 19 21.30 8.27 -30.87
N SER A 20 21.18 7.24 -31.70
CA SER A 20 21.86 7.14 -33.00
C SER A 20 21.46 8.26 -33.97
N ALA A 21 20.24 8.77 -33.86
CA ALA A 21 19.73 9.87 -34.67
C ALA A 21 20.57 11.16 -34.50
N TYR A 22 20.90 11.54 -33.26
CA TYR A 22 21.73 12.73 -33.02
C TYR A 22 23.18 12.49 -33.41
N ALA A 23 23.71 11.29 -33.12
CA ALA A 23 25.07 10.90 -33.51
C ALA A 23 25.31 11.08 -35.02
N LYS A 24 24.35 10.61 -35.82
CA LYS A 24 24.40 10.68 -37.28
C LYS A 24 24.34 12.13 -37.78
N VAL A 25 23.41 12.93 -37.26
CA VAL A 25 23.29 14.33 -37.67
C VAL A 25 24.53 15.15 -37.27
N ILE A 26 25.14 14.88 -36.12
CA ILE A 26 26.37 15.55 -35.72
C ILE A 26 27.54 15.13 -36.60
N ALA A 27 27.68 13.83 -36.92
CA ALA A 27 28.74 13.35 -37.79
C ALA A 27 28.65 13.92 -39.22
N GLU A 28 27.43 14.06 -39.75
CA GLU A 28 27.20 14.66 -41.08
C GLU A 28 27.48 16.17 -41.09
N GLU A 29 27.04 16.89 -40.06
CA GLU A 29 27.09 18.35 -40.05
C GLU A 29 28.36 18.92 -39.40
N LEU A 30 29.02 18.18 -38.52
CA LEU A 30 30.22 18.58 -37.78
C LEU A 30 31.17 17.37 -37.63
N PRO A 31 31.78 16.89 -38.72
CA PRO A 31 32.63 15.69 -38.70
C PRO A 31 33.84 15.82 -37.76
N ASP A 32 34.36 17.04 -37.60
CA ASP A 32 35.51 17.33 -36.73
C ASP A 32 35.13 17.54 -35.25
N ALA A 33 33.83 17.60 -34.92
CA ALA A 33 33.38 17.81 -33.56
C ALA A 33 33.42 16.49 -32.77
N MET A 34 34.15 16.49 -31.65
CA MET A 34 34.21 15.37 -30.74
C MET A 34 32.87 15.15 -30.06
N GLN A 35 32.32 13.94 -30.18
CA GLN A 35 31.06 13.56 -29.54
C GLN A 35 31.33 12.92 -28.17
N VAL A 36 30.57 13.38 -27.18
CA VAL A 36 30.79 13.08 -25.77
C VAL A 36 29.51 12.58 -25.16
N ALA A 37 29.62 11.59 -24.28
CA ALA A 37 28.49 11.14 -23.50
C ALA A 37 28.02 12.22 -22.53
N ASP A 38 26.73 12.50 -22.56
CA ASP A 38 26.10 13.35 -21.57
C ASP A 38 26.21 12.74 -20.15
N ARG A 39 26.60 13.59 -19.20
CA ARG A 39 26.91 13.20 -17.82
C ARG A 39 25.68 12.71 -17.07
N PHE A 40 24.51 13.33 -17.30
CA PHE A 40 23.26 12.94 -16.65
C PHE A 40 22.87 11.52 -17.11
N HIS A 41 22.95 11.25 -18.41
CA HIS A 41 22.63 9.93 -18.95
C HIS A 41 23.61 8.84 -18.49
N LEU A 42 24.90 9.13 -18.36
CA LEU A 42 25.86 8.17 -17.79
C LEU A 42 25.51 7.79 -16.35
N HIS A 43 25.18 8.78 -15.52
CA HIS A 43 24.78 8.56 -14.14
C HIS A 43 23.47 7.78 -14.04
N GLN A 44 22.46 8.15 -14.85
CA GLN A 44 21.16 7.49 -14.88
C GLN A 44 21.28 6.02 -15.33
N ASN A 45 22.02 5.76 -16.40
CA ASN A 45 22.23 4.40 -16.91
C ASN A 45 22.91 3.51 -15.89
N LEU A 46 23.92 4.03 -15.18
CA LEU A 46 24.58 3.27 -14.12
C LEU A 46 23.64 2.98 -12.96
N LEU A 47 22.88 3.99 -12.51
CA LEU A 47 21.91 3.83 -11.43
C LEU A 47 20.85 2.76 -11.76
N GLU A 48 20.35 2.74 -13.00
CA GLU A 48 19.42 1.72 -13.47
C GLU A 48 20.05 0.33 -13.54
N ALA A 49 21.27 0.23 -14.07
CA ALA A 49 22.02 -1.03 -14.14
C ALA A 49 22.25 -1.63 -12.75
N ILE A 50 22.66 -0.81 -11.77
CA ILE A 50 22.85 -1.24 -10.38
C ILE A 50 21.54 -1.71 -9.78
N LYS A 51 20.46 -0.93 -9.92
CA LYS A 51 19.14 -1.35 -9.41
C LYS A 51 18.71 -2.68 -10.00
N LYS A 52 18.94 -2.90 -11.29
CA LYS A 52 18.62 -4.16 -11.97
C LYS A 52 19.47 -5.32 -11.44
N ALA A 53 20.78 -5.12 -11.27
CA ALA A 53 21.68 -6.10 -10.69
C ALA A 53 21.27 -6.46 -9.25
N LEU A 54 21.04 -5.47 -8.38
CA LEU A 54 20.57 -5.70 -7.02
C LEU A 54 19.21 -6.40 -6.99
N ASN A 55 18.31 -6.10 -7.93
CA ASN A 55 17.02 -6.76 -8.00
C ASN A 55 17.14 -8.26 -8.34
N HIS A 56 18.18 -8.64 -9.08
CA HIS A 56 18.50 -10.02 -9.43
C HIS A 56 19.22 -10.75 -8.30
N GLU A 57 20.24 -10.13 -7.71
CA GLU A 57 21.12 -10.75 -6.72
C GLU A 57 20.50 -10.78 -5.30
N LEU A 58 19.64 -9.82 -4.96
CA LEU A 58 19.13 -9.65 -3.59
C LEU A 58 17.62 -9.87 -3.48
N PRO A 59 17.17 -10.60 -2.43
CA PRO A 59 15.77 -10.62 -2.05
C PRO A 59 15.32 -9.22 -1.58
N ALA A 60 14.01 -8.99 -1.53
CA ALA A 60 13.46 -7.71 -1.09
C ALA A 60 13.91 -7.33 0.34
N THR A 61 14.14 -8.31 1.20
CA THR A 61 14.63 -8.13 2.57
C THR A 61 15.55 -9.29 2.95
N ILE A 62 16.67 -8.97 3.59
CA ILE A 62 17.66 -9.91 4.09
C ILE A 62 17.51 -9.94 5.62
N LYS A 63 17.33 -11.14 6.17
CA LYS A 63 17.34 -11.39 7.62
C LYS A 63 18.78 -11.67 8.05
N ILE A 64 19.24 -10.96 9.06
CA ILE A 64 20.60 -11.06 9.60
C ILE A 64 20.47 -11.46 11.08
N PRO A 65 20.71 -12.73 11.43
CA PRO A 65 20.56 -13.21 12.81
C PRO A 65 21.56 -12.52 13.75
N HIS A 66 21.11 -12.23 14.97
CA HIS A 66 22.00 -11.85 16.06
C HIS A 66 22.62 -13.13 16.64
N ASN A 67 23.90 -13.11 16.97
CA ASN A 67 24.42 -14.07 17.94
C ASN A 67 23.88 -13.62 19.31
N ASP A 68 23.10 -14.48 19.96
CA ASP A 68 22.15 -14.15 21.02
C ASP A 68 22.76 -13.45 22.25
N GLU A 69 22.06 -12.44 22.79
CA GLU A 69 21.56 -12.42 24.18
C GLU A 69 20.27 -11.56 24.27
N PRO A 70 19.26 -11.92 25.10
CA PRO A 70 17.95 -11.24 25.10
C PRO A 70 17.70 -10.37 26.34
N GLU A 71 17.22 -9.13 26.17
CA GLU A 71 16.65 -8.31 27.26
C GLU A 71 15.19 -7.88 27.04
N GLU A 72 14.55 -7.54 28.17
CA GLU A 72 13.13 -7.56 28.50
C GLU A 72 12.29 -6.35 28.06
N SER A 73 10.99 -6.61 27.84
CA SER A 73 9.94 -5.63 27.55
C SER A 73 9.43 -4.88 28.79
N ARG A 74 9.10 -3.59 28.62
CA ARG A 74 8.20 -2.84 29.51
C ARG A 74 6.96 -2.34 28.76
N GLU A 75 5.80 -2.58 29.38
CA GLU A 75 4.45 -2.10 29.00
C GLU A 75 4.20 -0.66 29.46
N THR A 76 3.29 0.06 28.77
CA THR A 76 2.29 0.92 29.43
C THR A 76 1.15 1.38 28.48
N ASP A 77 -0.07 1.28 29.03
CA ASP A 77 -1.20 2.22 29.08
C ASP A 77 -2.05 2.67 27.87
N LYS A 78 -3.31 2.18 27.92
CA LYS A 78 -4.64 2.82 27.82
C LYS A 78 -4.75 4.26 27.26
N LYS A 79 -5.78 4.49 26.42
CA LYS A 79 -6.78 5.60 26.50
C LYS A 79 -7.90 5.40 25.45
N ILE A 80 -9.16 5.33 25.90
CA ILE A 80 -10.25 6.34 25.84
C ILE A 80 -11.15 6.20 24.61
N ALA A 81 -12.45 6.07 24.90
CA ALA A 81 -13.57 6.05 23.98
C ALA A 81 -13.83 7.43 23.35
N GLN A 82 -14.29 7.43 22.10
CA GLN A 82 -15.07 8.51 21.54
C GLN A 82 -16.35 7.96 20.93
N ASP A 83 -17.41 8.62 21.36
CA ASP A 83 -18.81 8.52 21.01
C ASP A 83 -19.07 9.09 19.61
N VAL A 84 -19.82 8.36 18.76
CA VAL A 84 -20.67 8.95 17.71
C VAL A 84 -21.85 8.00 17.45
N ASP A 85 -23.04 8.48 17.78
CA ASP A 85 -24.37 7.99 17.42
C ASP A 85 -24.51 7.60 15.94
N ASN A 86 -25.15 6.45 15.65
CA ASN A 86 -26.55 6.47 15.19
C ASN A 86 -27.13 5.04 15.08
N SER A 87 -28.15 4.79 15.90
CA SER A 87 -29.04 3.63 15.86
C SER A 87 -30.18 3.84 14.86
N SER A 88 -30.53 2.82 14.09
CA SER A 88 -31.87 2.21 14.09
C SER A 88 -32.14 1.37 12.83
N ASN A 89 -32.75 0.20 13.02
CA ASN A 89 -33.26 -0.68 11.98
C ASN A 89 -34.56 -0.13 11.32
N TYR A 90 -34.77 1.19 11.30
CA TYR A 90 -35.97 1.86 10.80
C TYR A 90 -35.60 2.92 9.77
N SER A 91 -36.21 2.88 8.59
CA SER A 91 -36.05 3.92 7.58
C SER A 91 -37.34 4.72 7.45
N GLU A 92 -37.35 5.93 8.00
CA GLU A 92 -38.49 6.85 7.91
C GLU A 92 -38.85 7.19 6.45
N LYS A 93 -37.83 7.30 5.58
CA LYS A 93 -38.03 7.50 4.13
C LYS A 93 -38.76 6.32 3.49
N ARG A 94 -38.42 5.08 3.87
CA ARG A 94 -39.05 3.87 3.35
C ARG A 94 -40.48 3.72 3.85
N TYR A 95 -40.72 4.02 5.13
CA TYR A 95 -42.06 4.04 5.72
C TYR A 95 -42.99 4.98 4.96
N LYS A 96 -42.58 6.25 4.76
CA LYS A 96 -43.36 7.25 4.01
C LYS A 96 -43.67 6.80 2.58
N MET A 97 -42.68 6.23 1.88
CA MET A 97 -42.85 5.70 0.53
C MET A 97 -43.86 4.53 0.49
N ILE A 98 -43.80 3.58 1.43
CA ILE A 98 -44.73 2.44 1.48
C ILE A 98 -46.16 2.92 1.76
N CYS A 99 -46.35 3.84 2.72
CA CYS A 99 -47.67 4.42 2.99
C CYS A 99 -48.26 5.10 1.74
N GLN A 100 -47.45 5.87 1.01
CA GLN A 100 -47.89 6.56 -0.20
C GLN A 100 -48.26 5.59 -1.34
N ILE A 101 -47.48 4.51 -1.52
CA ILE A 101 -47.80 3.46 -2.51
C ILE A 101 -49.15 2.83 -2.17
N GLN A 102 -49.36 2.42 -0.92
CA GLN A 102 -50.60 1.77 -0.49
C GLN A 102 -51.81 2.70 -0.56
N GLN A 103 -51.63 3.98 -0.23
CA GLN A 103 -52.67 5.00 -0.34
C GLN A 103 -53.12 5.18 -1.80
N LEU A 104 -52.19 5.37 -2.73
CA LEU A 104 -52.51 5.52 -4.15
C LEU A 104 -53.16 4.26 -4.75
N LEU A 105 -52.80 3.07 -4.25
CA LEU A 105 -53.48 1.82 -4.63
C LEU A 105 -54.91 1.75 -4.11
N LYS A 106 -55.18 2.21 -2.88
CA LYS A 106 -56.54 2.32 -2.33
C LYS A 106 -57.41 3.30 -3.10
N GLU A 107 -56.81 4.37 -3.62
CA GLU A 107 -57.46 5.36 -4.50
C GLU A 107 -57.71 4.83 -5.94
N GLY A 108 -57.35 3.59 -6.23
CA GLY A 108 -57.58 2.96 -7.55
C GLY A 108 -56.55 3.33 -8.62
N CYS A 109 -55.42 3.96 -8.26
CA CYS A 109 -54.39 4.31 -9.24
C CYS A 109 -53.69 3.06 -9.79
N SER A 110 -53.47 3.03 -11.12
CA SER A 110 -52.72 1.95 -11.76
C SER A 110 -51.23 1.99 -11.38
N TYR A 111 -50.54 0.84 -11.45
CA TYR A 111 -49.11 0.75 -11.14
C TYR A 111 -48.26 1.67 -12.03
N ARG A 112 -48.70 1.92 -13.27
CA ARG A 112 -48.03 2.85 -14.21
C ARG A 112 -48.15 4.30 -13.76
N GLU A 113 -49.31 4.67 -13.24
CA GLU A 113 -49.58 6.01 -12.72
C GLU A 113 -48.77 6.27 -11.44
N ILE A 114 -48.77 5.31 -10.51
CA ILE A 114 -47.99 5.37 -9.26
C ILE A 114 -46.49 5.50 -9.57
N ALA A 115 -45.98 4.70 -10.51
CA ALA A 115 -44.57 4.79 -10.91
C ALA A 115 -44.19 6.16 -11.48
N ARG A 116 -45.09 6.79 -12.26
CA ARG A 116 -44.87 8.12 -12.83
C ARG A 116 -44.92 9.23 -11.78
N ARG A 117 -45.88 9.16 -10.83
CA ARG A 117 -46.05 10.16 -9.77
C ARG A 117 -44.95 10.11 -8.71
N MET A 118 -44.53 8.91 -8.33
CA MET A 118 -43.59 8.69 -7.22
C MET A 118 -42.13 8.54 -7.68
N GLY A 119 -41.88 8.31 -8.97
CA GLY A 119 -40.54 7.97 -9.48
C GLY A 119 -40.04 6.59 -9.01
N VAL A 120 -40.93 5.71 -8.57
CA VAL A 120 -40.61 4.39 -7.99
C VAL A 120 -40.88 3.28 -9.01
N GLY A 121 -39.97 2.31 -9.13
CA GLY A 121 -40.10 1.20 -10.07
C GLY A 121 -41.30 0.28 -9.78
N ARG A 122 -41.90 -0.29 -10.84
CA ARG A 122 -43.10 -1.15 -10.75
C ARG A 122 -42.91 -2.38 -9.85
N ASN A 123 -41.71 -2.94 -9.78
CA ASN A 123 -41.39 -4.07 -8.89
C ASN A 123 -41.45 -3.67 -7.41
N THR A 124 -41.08 -2.43 -7.08
CA THR A 124 -41.16 -1.89 -5.72
C THR A 124 -42.62 -1.65 -5.31
N ILE A 125 -43.44 -1.18 -6.26
CA ILE A 125 -44.89 -1.02 -6.07
C ILE A 125 -45.54 -2.39 -5.84
N ALA A 126 -45.21 -3.37 -6.69
CA ALA A 126 -45.70 -4.74 -6.54
C ALA A 126 -45.26 -5.37 -5.21
N LYS A 127 -44.03 -5.11 -4.76
CA LYS A 127 -43.48 -5.61 -3.50
C LYS A 127 -44.22 -5.07 -2.27
N TYR A 128 -44.62 -3.79 -2.27
CA TYR A 128 -45.22 -3.14 -1.10
C TYR A 128 -46.73 -2.89 -1.21
N ARG A 129 -47.40 -3.55 -2.17
CA ARG A 129 -48.85 -3.45 -2.39
C ARG A 129 -49.70 -3.93 -1.21
N THR A 130 -49.15 -4.83 -0.40
CA THR A 130 -49.84 -5.53 0.70
C THR A 130 -48.90 -5.66 1.90
N GLY A 131 -49.46 -5.67 3.11
CA GLY A 131 -48.73 -5.79 4.39
C GLY A 131 -48.64 -4.47 5.16
N GLU A 132 -48.29 -4.53 6.45
CA GLU A 132 -48.22 -3.36 7.33
C GLU A 132 -47.00 -2.48 7.00
N PRO A 133 -47.18 -1.17 6.71
CA PRO A 133 -46.08 -0.26 6.34
C PRO A 133 -44.94 -0.21 7.35
N ARG A 134 -45.25 -0.33 8.64
CA ARG A 134 -44.26 -0.28 9.72
C ARG A 134 -43.34 -1.49 9.67
N GLU A 135 -43.90 -2.70 9.53
CA GLU A 135 -43.13 -3.93 9.41
C GLU A 135 -42.32 -3.97 8.11
N LEU A 136 -42.94 -3.60 6.98
CA LEU A 136 -42.26 -3.54 5.69
C LEU A 136 -41.14 -2.48 5.64
N SER A 137 -41.21 -1.47 6.51
CA SER A 137 -40.14 -0.46 6.66
C SER A 137 -38.95 -0.94 7.48
N MET A 138 -39.11 -2.01 8.27
CA MET A 138 -38.07 -2.65 9.08
C MET A 138 -37.22 -3.64 8.26
N TYR A 139 -37.81 -4.27 7.24
CA TYR A 139 -37.13 -5.28 6.43
C TYR A 139 -36.40 -4.69 5.23
N GLY A 140 -35.21 -4.17 5.50
CA GLY A 140 -34.33 -3.54 4.51
C GLY A 140 -32.87 -3.93 4.56
N ILE A 141 -32.48 -4.92 5.37
CA ILE A 141 -31.08 -5.32 5.56
C ILE A 141 -30.94 -6.71 4.96
N HIS A 142 -30.11 -6.86 3.92
CA HIS A 142 -29.61 -8.19 3.55
C HIS A 142 -29.16 -8.89 4.82
N GLN A 143 -29.69 -10.09 5.11
CA GLN A 143 -29.14 -10.91 6.19
C GLN A 143 -27.64 -11.01 5.94
N SER A 144 -26.87 -10.45 6.86
CA SER A 144 -25.42 -10.48 6.77
C SER A 144 -25.02 -11.95 6.74
N LYS A 145 -24.00 -12.31 5.96
CA LYS A 145 -23.38 -13.64 6.09
C LYS A 145 -22.85 -13.90 7.51
N LEU A 146 -22.74 -12.85 8.33
CA LEU A 146 -22.37 -12.91 9.75
C LEU A 146 -23.54 -13.17 10.69
N ASP A 147 -24.79 -13.03 10.23
CA ASP A 147 -25.98 -13.29 11.06
C ASP A 147 -26.05 -14.74 11.51
N ILE A 148 -25.52 -15.68 10.70
CA ILE A 148 -25.39 -17.10 11.05
C ILE A 148 -24.48 -17.29 12.28
N TYR A 149 -23.52 -16.39 12.50
CA TYR A 149 -22.57 -16.44 13.61
C TYR A 149 -22.97 -15.51 14.76
N HIS A 150 -24.15 -14.87 14.71
CA HIS A 150 -24.57 -13.86 15.67
C HIS A 150 -24.51 -14.36 17.13
N ASP A 151 -25.12 -15.50 17.41
CA ASP A 151 -25.17 -16.06 18.77
C ASP A 151 -23.78 -16.41 19.29
N PHE A 152 -22.92 -16.94 18.42
CA PHE A 152 -21.52 -17.21 18.75
C PHE A 152 -20.72 -15.93 19.02
N ILE A 153 -21.01 -14.86 18.28
CA ILE A 153 -20.36 -13.57 18.49
C ILE A 153 -20.81 -12.95 19.83
N LEU A 154 -22.10 -13.06 20.18
CA LEU A 154 -22.61 -12.68 21.49
C LEU A 154 -21.96 -13.48 22.60
N GLU A 155 -21.84 -14.80 22.45
CA GLU A 155 -21.11 -15.65 23.40
C GLU A 155 -19.66 -15.15 23.59
N CYS A 156 -18.98 -14.79 22.50
CA CYS A 156 -17.63 -14.21 22.55
C CYS A 156 -17.60 -12.85 23.25
N LEU A 157 -18.63 -12.01 23.09
CA LEU A 157 -18.74 -10.72 23.78
C LEU A 157 -18.93 -10.91 25.29
N TYR A 158 -19.83 -11.81 25.68
CA TYR A 158 -20.12 -12.05 27.10
C TYR A 158 -18.99 -12.78 27.82
N SER A 159 -18.26 -13.65 27.12
CA SER A 159 -17.07 -14.34 27.64
C SER A 159 -15.80 -13.47 27.71
N GLY A 160 -15.87 -12.17 27.38
CA GLY A 160 -14.73 -11.27 27.47
C GLY A 160 -13.67 -11.50 26.39
N LYS A 161 -14.02 -12.07 25.24
CA LYS A 161 -13.05 -12.15 24.13
C LYS A 161 -12.83 -10.77 23.53
N SER A 162 -11.69 -10.60 22.88
CA SER A 162 -11.42 -9.39 22.10
C SER A 162 -11.95 -9.50 20.67
N LYS A 163 -12.16 -8.36 20.01
CA LYS A 163 -12.60 -8.32 18.60
C LYS A 163 -11.76 -9.20 17.69
N SER A 164 -10.43 -9.11 17.76
CA SER A 164 -9.54 -9.92 16.91
C SER A 164 -9.64 -11.41 17.20
N LYS A 165 -9.78 -11.82 18.47
CA LYS A 165 -9.97 -13.23 18.84
C LYS A 165 -11.32 -13.73 18.31
N THR A 166 -12.38 -12.94 18.46
CA THR A 166 -13.72 -13.24 17.95
C THR A 166 -13.72 -13.37 16.44
N VAL A 167 -13.14 -12.42 15.70
CA VAL A 167 -13.02 -12.51 14.23
C VAL A 167 -12.24 -13.76 13.84
N LYS A 168 -11.08 -14.03 14.46
CA LYS A 168 -10.31 -15.26 14.17
C LYS A 168 -11.13 -16.52 14.37
N ALA A 169 -11.94 -16.59 15.44
CA ALA A 169 -12.80 -17.73 15.72
C ALA A 169 -13.97 -17.84 14.73
N VAL A 170 -14.56 -16.72 14.30
CA VAL A 170 -15.61 -16.69 13.27
C VAL A 170 -15.08 -17.20 11.92
N TYR A 171 -13.84 -16.84 11.55
CA TYR A 171 -13.17 -17.41 10.37
C TYR A 171 -12.91 -18.92 10.52
N ALA A 172 -12.47 -19.38 11.70
CA ALA A 172 -12.27 -20.80 11.96
C ALA A 172 -13.59 -21.60 11.86
N LYS A 173 -14.74 -20.95 12.12
CA LYS A 173 -16.07 -21.55 11.93
C LYS A 173 -16.60 -21.50 10.49
N GLY A 174 -15.84 -20.96 9.53
CA GLY A 174 -16.18 -21.01 8.10
C GLY A 174 -16.70 -19.71 7.50
N TYR A 175 -16.52 -18.56 8.15
CA TYR A 175 -16.87 -17.27 7.55
C TYR A 175 -15.98 -16.94 6.34
N THR A 176 -16.61 -16.58 5.22
CA THR A 176 -15.95 -16.33 3.91
C THR A 176 -16.01 -14.87 3.44
N GLY A 177 -16.57 -13.96 4.23
CA GLY A 177 -16.65 -12.53 3.87
C GLY A 177 -15.36 -11.76 4.21
N SER A 178 -15.36 -10.44 4.00
CA SER A 178 -14.18 -9.60 4.26
C SER A 178 -13.90 -9.43 5.77
N LYS A 179 -12.64 -9.17 6.12
CA LYS A 179 -12.23 -8.89 7.51
C LYS A 179 -12.86 -7.60 8.02
N SER A 180 -12.86 -6.53 7.21
CA SER A 180 -13.47 -5.24 7.58
C SER A 180 -14.95 -5.41 7.93
N ASN A 181 -15.71 -6.14 7.11
CA ASN A 181 -17.13 -6.40 7.39
C ASN A 181 -17.34 -7.15 8.71
N ALA A 182 -16.44 -8.08 9.06
CA ALA A 182 -16.50 -8.78 10.34
C ALA A 182 -16.30 -7.82 11.51
N PHE A 183 -15.30 -6.93 11.44
CA PHE A 183 -15.07 -5.94 12.49
C PHE A 183 -16.21 -4.92 12.59
N ASP A 184 -16.73 -4.44 11.46
CA ASP A 184 -17.88 -3.51 11.44
C ASP A 184 -19.13 -4.15 12.06
N TYR A 185 -19.32 -5.45 11.83
CA TYR A 185 -20.41 -6.21 12.44
C TYR A 185 -20.24 -6.35 13.96
N LEU A 186 -19.01 -6.58 14.44
CA LEU A 186 -18.73 -6.59 15.89
C LEU A 186 -19.02 -5.23 16.53
N VAL A 187 -18.65 -4.13 15.87
CA VAL A 187 -18.96 -2.77 16.37
C VAL A 187 -20.48 -2.56 16.48
N LYS A 188 -21.25 -3.02 15.50
CA LYS A 188 -22.73 -2.95 15.56
C LYS A 188 -23.30 -3.78 16.71
N ILE A 189 -22.70 -4.93 17.01
CA ILE A 189 -23.09 -5.75 18.16
C ILE A 189 -22.76 -5.05 19.47
N GLU A 190 -21.58 -4.45 19.62
CA GLU A 190 -21.25 -3.67 20.84
C GLU A 190 -22.24 -2.54 21.08
N GLN A 191 -22.63 -1.83 20.02
CA GLN A 191 -23.61 -0.75 20.09
C GLN A 191 -25.00 -1.24 20.49
N ARG A 192 -25.41 -2.42 20.01
CA ARG A 192 -26.72 -3.02 20.34
C ARG A 192 -26.78 -3.55 21.77
N GLU A 193 -25.72 -4.22 22.20
CA GLU A 193 -25.65 -4.87 23.51
C GLU A 193 -25.19 -3.94 24.63
N GLY A 194 -24.73 -2.73 24.29
CA GLY A 194 -24.19 -1.76 25.26
C GLY A 194 -22.92 -2.26 25.98
N LYS A 195 -22.24 -3.28 25.43
CA LYS A 195 -21.06 -3.91 25.99
C LYS A 195 -19.95 -3.95 24.95
N ALA A 196 -18.74 -3.55 25.36
CA ALA A 196 -17.56 -3.61 24.50
C ALA A 196 -16.84 -4.97 24.61
N PHE A 197 -16.24 -5.41 23.50
CA PHE A 197 -15.28 -6.51 23.53
C PHE A 197 -14.03 -6.10 24.31
N GLU A 198 -13.34 -7.06 24.92
CA GLU A 198 -12.11 -6.76 25.66
C GLU A 198 -11.02 -6.22 24.73
N LEU A 199 -10.27 -5.25 25.25
CA LEU A 199 -9.09 -4.72 24.56
C LEU A 199 -8.05 -5.83 24.44
N GLN A 200 -7.51 -6.02 23.24
CA GLN A 200 -6.28 -6.79 23.14
C GLN A 200 -5.14 -5.93 23.69
N PRO A 201 -4.27 -6.51 24.56
CA PRO A 201 -3.01 -5.88 24.88
C PRO A 201 -2.28 -5.61 23.56
N TYR A 202 -1.84 -4.37 23.37
CA TYR A 202 -0.99 -4.03 22.24
C TYR A 202 0.32 -4.80 22.41
N ILE A 203 0.53 -5.82 21.59
CA ILE A 203 1.82 -6.51 21.52
C ILE A 203 2.74 -5.59 20.74
N ARG A 204 3.56 -4.81 21.45
CA ARG A 204 4.66 -4.09 20.83
C ARG A 204 5.62 -5.12 20.27
N THR A 205 5.60 -5.33 18.96
CA THR A 205 6.72 -5.99 18.28
C THR A 205 7.95 -5.17 18.64
N GLN A 206 8.91 -5.76 19.34
CA GLN A 206 10.16 -5.11 19.79
C GLN A 206 11.10 -4.84 18.61
N THR A 207 10.54 -4.32 17.51
CA THR A 207 11.25 -4.08 16.28
C THR A 207 11.44 -2.58 16.14
N GLU A 208 12.68 -2.11 16.26
CA GLU A 208 13.02 -0.71 16.05
C GLU A 208 13.28 -0.44 14.57
N ALA A 209 12.63 0.56 13.99
CA ALA A 209 12.87 0.91 12.60
C ALA A 209 14.29 1.46 12.41
N LEU A 210 15.01 0.99 11.38
CA LEU A 210 16.28 1.61 11.00
C LEU A 210 16.02 2.99 10.37
N LYS A 211 17.00 3.89 10.49
CA LYS A 211 16.95 5.21 9.86
C LYS A 211 16.71 5.07 8.35
N TYR A 212 15.95 5.99 7.79
CA TYR A 212 15.68 6.07 6.34
C TYR A 212 14.92 4.88 5.73
N ARG A 213 14.15 4.12 6.53
CA ARG A 213 13.36 2.96 6.08
C ARG A 213 14.21 1.86 5.42
N THR A 214 15.48 1.75 5.80
CA THR A 214 16.43 0.77 5.27
C THR A 214 16.20 -0.63 5.83
N GLY A 215 15.30 -0.78 6.79
CA GLY A 215 14.99 -2.04 7.44
C GLY A 215 14.57 -1.82 8.88
N SER A 216 14.81 -2.82 9.72
CA SER A 216 14.41 -2.81 11.12
C SER A 216 15.31 -3.72 11.96
N LYS A 217 15.45 -3.41 13.24
CA LYS A 217 16.17 -4.24 14.20
C LYS A 217 15.18 -5.01 15.05
N GLY A 218 15.28 -6.33 15.09
CA GLY A 218 14.43 -7.18 15.93
C GLY A 218 15.22 -7.75 17.11
N LYS A 219 14.52 -8.51 17.97
CA LYS A 219 15.14 -9.13 19.15
C LYS A 219 16.21 -10.19 18.80
N SER A 220 15.95 -11.01 17.77
CA SER A 220 16.80 -12.14 17.38
C SER A 220 17.44 -12.00 16.00
N ALA A 221 17.04 -10.98 15.25
CA ALA A 221 17.63 -10.68 13.95
C ALA A 221 17.34 -9.24 13.55
N ASP A 222 18.30 -8.65 12.84
CA ASP A 222 18.11 -7.45 12.05
C ASP A 222 17.54 -7.81 10.67
N TYR A 223 16.86 -6.85 10.06
CA TYR A 223 16.33 -6.93 8.72
C TYR A 223 16.85 -5.73 7.95
N ILE A 224 17.48 -5.99 6.81
CA ILE A 224 17.88 -4.93 5.87
C ILE A 224 17.13 -5.12 4.56
N THR A 225 16.56 -4.03 4.05
CA THR A 225 15.90 -4.03 2.74
C THR A 225 16.93 -3.94 1.63
N ARG A 226 16.59 -4.45 0.45
CA ARG A 226 17.40 -4.25 -0.76
C ARG A 226 17.67 -2.77 -1.04
N GLU A 227 16.68 -1.92 -0.78
CA GLU A 227 16.84 -0.47 -0.83
C GLU A 227 17.90 0.00 0.18
N GLY A 228 17.90 -0.51 1.41
CA GLY A 228 18.95 -0.24 2.40
C GLY A 228 20.36 -0.59 1.90
N VAL A 229 20.53 -1.73 1.22
CA VAL A 229 21.80 -2.13 0.60
C VAL A 229 22.18 -1.18 -0.55
N PHE A 230 21.24 -0.86 -1.44
CA PHE A 230 21.44 0.11 -2.51
C PHE A 230 21.90 1.46 -1.95
N ARG A 231 21.26 1.94 -0.87
CA ARG A 231 21.59 3.20 -0.21
C ARG A 231 22.96 3.20 0.43
N HIS A 232 23.43 2.08 0.93
CA HIS A 232 24.80 1.93 1.41
C HIS A 232 25.80 2.05 0.27
N MET A 233 25.59 1.26 -0.80
CA MET A 233 26.51 1.21 -1.93
C MET A 233 26.53 2.52 -2.73
N TRP A 234 25.34 3.10 -2.92
CA TRP A 234 25.14 4.35 -3.60
C TRP A 234 25.33 5.52 -2.63
N MET A 235 24.50 5.83 -1.65
CA MET A 235 24.68 7.10 -0.89
C MET A 235 25.76 7.09 0.21
N ASP A 236 26.65 6.09 0.26
CA ASP A 236 27.66 5.92 1.33
C ASP A 236 27.04 5.94 2.74
N ILE A 237 25.77 5.55 2.85
CA ILE A 237 25.08 5.43 4.13
C ILE A 237 25.72 4.31 4.92
N LYS A 238 26.23 4.61 6.12
CA LYS A 238 26.93 3.63 6.96
C LYS A 238 26.00 2.48 7.35
N LEU A 239 26.40 1.26 7.00
CA LEU A 239 25.88 0.03 7.60
C LEU A 239 26.73 -0.37 8.80
N THR A 240 26.14 -1.14 9.71
CA THR A 240 26.89 -1.76 10.81
C THR A 240 27.88 -2.78 10.25
N ASP A 241 28.97 -3.05 10.96
CA ASP A 241 29.97 -4.00 10.48
C ASP A 241 29.40 -5.43 10.42
N LEU A 242 28.51 -5.79 11.34
CA LEU A 242 27.73 -7.03 11.29
C LEU A 242 26.93 -7.14 9.99
N HIS A 243 26.25 -6.07 9.56
CA HIS A 243 25.53 -6.07 8.29
C HIS A 243 26.47 -6.22 7.09
N LYS A 244 27.60 -5.49 7.07
CA LYS A 244 28.58 -5.58 5.98
C LYS A 244 29.15 -6.99 5.87
N CYS A 245 29.63 -7.55 6.97
CA CYS A 245 30.20 -8.89 7.02
C CYS A 245 29.20 -9.93 6.51
N TYR A 246 27.94 -9.86 6.98
CA TYR A 246 26.90 -10.79 6.52
C TYR A 246 26.59 -10.63 5.03
N ILE A 247 26.37 -9.39 4.56
CA ILE A 247 26.01 -9.11 3.17
C ILE A 247 27.12 -9.57 2.22
N TYR A 248 28.37 -9.19 2.46
CA TYR A 248 29.47 -9.51 1.53
C TYR A 248 29.92 -10.97 1.62
N SER A 249 29.66 -11.67 2.73
CA SER A 249 29.92 -13.12 2.81
C SER A 249 28.87 -13.96 2.08
N HIS A 250 27.60 -13.56 2.12
CA HIS A 250 26.50 -14.32 1.52
C HIS A 250 26.23 -13.93 0.06
N PHE A 251 26.64 -12.73 -0.35
CA PHE A 251 26.46 -12.19 -1.70
C PHE A 251 27.79 -11.63 -2.23
N PRO A 252 28.76 -12.48 -2.59
CA PRO A 252 30.12 -12.05 -2.94
C PRO A 252 30.16 -11.10 -4.16
N ASN A 253 29.26 -11.30 -5.13
CA ASN A 253 29.12 -10.44 -6.32
C ASN A 253 28.83 -8.96 -5.97
N LEU A 254 28.26 -8.68 -4.79
CA LEU A 254 28.01 -7.31 -4.35
C LEU A 254 29.29 -6.53 -4.11
N TRP A 255 30.38 -7.20 -3.70
CA TRP A 255 31.65 -6.54 -3.47
C TRP A 255 32.24 -5.99 -4.77
N GLU A 256 32.20 -6.80 -5.84
CA GLU A 256 32.64 -6.37 -7.17
C GLU A 256 31.78 -5.22 -7.67
N LEU A 257 30.45 -5.32 -7.53
CA LEU A 257 29.53 -4.24 -7.88
C LEU A 257 29.83 -2.96 -7.08
N TYR A 258 30.11 -3.08 -5.79
CA TYR A 258 30.47 -1.95 -4.93
C TYR A 258 31.79 -1.30 -5.36
N ALA A 259 32.81 -2.11 -5.68
CA ALA A 259 34.08 -1.63 -6.21
C ALA A 259 33.90 -0.84 -7.52
N CYS A 260 33.12 -1.39 -8.47
CA CYS A 260 32.80 -0.70 -9.73
C CYS A 260 32.08 0.63 -9.51
N ILE A 261 31.16 0.71 -8.53
CA ILE A 261 30.46 1.97 -8.19
C ILE A 261 31.46 3.01 -7.68
N ARG A 262 32.37 2.61 -6.80
CA ARG A 262 33.39 3.51 -6.24
C ARG A 262 34.36 4.00 -7.31
N GLU A 263 34.83 3.11 -8.19
CA GLU A 263 35.68 3.48 -9.32
C GLU A 263 34.96 4.47 -10.24
N PHE A 264 33.72 4.17 -10.62
CA PHE A 264 32.91 5.07 -11.43
C PHE A 264 32.81 6.45 -10.79
N ARG A 265 32.57 6.53 -9.47
CA ARG A 265 32.49 7.80 -8.75
C ARG A 265 33.80 8.56 -8.73
N ASN A 266 34.91 7.86 -8.50
CA ASN A 266 36.23 8.47 -8.53
C ASN A 266 36.49 9.07 -9.91
N VAL A 267 36.21 8.32 -10.98
CA VAL A 267 36.30 8.79 -12.38
C VAL A 267 35.34 9.96 -12.62
N PHE A 268 34.09 9.86 -12.19
CA PHE A 268 33.04 10.86 -12.42
C PHE A 268 33.29 12.17 -11.66
N ASN A 269 33.89 12.10 -10.47
CA ASN A 269 34.25 13.28 -9.67
C ASN A 269 35.58 13.89 -10.12
N ALA A 270 36.60 13.07 -10.39
CA ALA A 270 37.90 13.52 -10.87
C ALA A 270 37.85 14.09 -12.30
N ASN A 271 37.03 13.50 -13.17
CA ASN A 271 36.79 13.98 -14.53
C ASN A 271 35.64 15.00 -14.61
N SER A 272 35.31 15.70 -13.53
CA SER A 272 34.49 16.93 -13.63
C SER A 272 35.09 17.94 -14.64
N ALA A 273 36.36 17.78 -15.00
CA ALA A 273 37.05 18.53 -16.05
C ALA A 273 37.42 17.74 -17.34
N ARG A 274 37.10 16.43 -17.49
CA ARG A 274 37.53 15.62 -18.66
C ARG A 274 36.40 14.82 -19.33
N THR A 275 36.48 14.84 -20.65
CA THR A 275 35.44 14.45 -21.61
C THR A 275 35.39 12.94 -21.86
N VAL A 276 34.27 12.26 -21.59
CA VAL A 276 34.07 10.83 -21.94
C VAL A 276 33.69 10.71 -23.42
N ARG A 277 34.67 10.35 -24.26
CA ARG A 277 34.46 10.18 -25.70
C ARG A 277 33.52 9.00 -25.98
N LEU A 278 32.55 9.22 -26.86
CA LEU A 278 31.81 8.14 -27.49
C LEU A 278 32.48 7.87 -28.84
N PHE A 279 32.92 6.62 -29.06
CA PHE A 279 33.37 6.16 -30.38
C PHE A 279 32.20 6.08 -31.35
#